data_AF-A0A9D2NBN4-F1
#
_entry.id   AF-A0A9D2NBN4-F1
#
_cell.length_a   1.000
_cell.length_b   1.000
_cell.length_c   1.000
_cell.angle_alpha   90.00
_cell.angle_beta   90.00
_cell.angle_gamma   90.00
#
_symmetry.space_group_name_H-M   'P 1'
#
loop_
_entity.id
_entity.type
_entity.pdbx_description
1 polymer ?
#
loop_
_entity_poly.entity_id
_entity_poly.type
_entity_poly.pdbx_seq_one_letter_code
_entity_poly.pdbx_strand_id
1 'polypeptide(L)'
;MTGTLEGTIRHPLGARIGGVTGWQGGGILRRCLTRTTITAPEPVGNGGIIGGPQSGSAVVESSVSLSTGGNANRISGWDVLGISSSAYELETSDSQSNRKEENADRIFPVTEQEVMEKTFYTDTLGWSEEIWEFDRLTEGGLPELR
;
A
#
# COMPACT_ATOMS: atom_id res chain seq x y z
N MET A 1 3.48 -2.83 -8.17
CA MET A 1 3.39 -1.66 -9.07
C MET A 1 4.41 -0.62 -8.62
N THR A 2 5.18 -0.05 -9.54
CA THR A 2 6.29 0.88 -9.24
C THR A 2 6.25 2.10 -10.15
N GLY A 3 6.92 3.19 -9.75
CA GLY A 3 7.08 4.40 -10.58
C GLY A 3 6.44 5.65 -9.97
N THR A 4 5.94 6.54 -10.81
CA THR A 4 5.32 7.80 -10.39
C THR A 4 3.86 7.83 -10.82
N LEU A 5 2.98 8.27 -9.92
CA LEU A 5 1.57 8.50 -10.20
C LEU A 5 1.24 9.96 -9.93
N GLU A 6 0.63 10.62 -10.91
CA GLU A 6 0.21 12.01 -10.79
C GLU A 6 -1.28 12.16 -11.05
N GLY A 7 -1.98 12.71 -10.07
CA GLY A 7 -3.35 13.19 -10.23
C GLY A 7 -3.34 14.71 -10.39
N THR A 8 -4.11 15.21 -11.35
CA THR A 8 -4.16 16.65 -11.65
C THR A 8 -5.47 17.31 -11.26
N ILE A 9 -6.49 16.51 -10.94
CA ILE A 9 -7.83 16.99 -10.62
C ILE A 9 -7.96 17.44 -9.16
N ARG A 10 -8.59 18.60 -8.94
CA ARG A 10 -9.11 19.01 -7.62
C ARG A 10 -10.58 18.66 -7.53
N HIS A 11 -10.92 17.69 -6.69
CA HIS A 11 -12.29 17.21 -6.48
C HIS A 11 -12.50 16.89 -4.99
N PRO A 12 -13.70 17.08 -4.42
CA PRO A 12 -13.98 16.70 -3.02
C PRO A 12 -13.74 15.23 -2.64
N LEU A 13 -13.53 14.36 -3.64
CA LEU A 13 -13.29 12.92 -3.45
C LEU A 13 -11.82 12.55 -3.75
N GLY A 14 -10.97 13.56 -3.93
CA GLY A 14 -9.59 13.38 -4.32
C GLY A 14 -9.38 13.14 -5.80
N ALA A 15 -8.10 12.99 -6.16
CA ALA A 15 -7.68 12.55 -7.48
C ALA A 15 -7.84 11.02 -7.67
N ARG A 16 -8.14 10.28 -6.59
CA ARG A 16 -8.45 8.84 -6.62
C ARG A 16 -7.26 8.03 -7.12
N ILE A 17 -6.07 8.39 -6.67
CA ILE A 17 -4.84 7.71 -7.05
C ILE A 17 -4.64 6.50 -6.13
N GLY A 18 -4.48 5.32 -6.72
CA GLY A 18 -4.07 4.12 -5.99
C GLY A 18 -3.03 3.34 -6.78
N GLY A 19 -1.98 2.85 -6.10
CA GLY A 19 -0.93 2.05 -6.75
C GLY A 19 -1.46 0.73 -7.35
N VAL A 20 -2.58 0.22 -6.85
CA VAL A 20 -3.27 -0.93 -7.45
C VAL A 20 -4.61 -0.51 -8.09
N THR A 21 -5.42 0.28 -7.37
CA THR A 21 -6.72 0.73 -7.88
C THR A 21 -7.10 2.12 -7.38
N GLY A 22 -7.64 2.94 -8.27
CA GLY A 22 -8.14 4.25 -7.90
C GLY A 22 -9.45 4.23 -7.11
N TRP A 23 -10.29 3.20 -7.30
CA TRP A 23 -11.61 3.12 -6.67
C TRP A 23 -12.02 1.67 -6.35
N GLN A 24 -12.00 1.30 -5.07
CA GLN A 24 -12.45 0.00 -4.58
C GLN A 24 -13.07 0.11 -3.17
N GLY A 25 -14.41 0.06 -3.10
CA GLY A 25 -15.16 0.17 -1.83
C GLY A 25 -15.48 -1.17 -1.15
N GLY A 26 -15.13 -2.29 -1.78
CA GLY A 26 -15.36 -3.64 -1.26
C GLY A 26 -14.52 -4.67 -2.02
N GLY A 27 -14.44 -5.90 -1.48
CA GLY A 27 -13.60 -6.96 -2.02
C GLY A 27 -12.21 -7.02 -1.40
N ILE A 28 -11.36 -7.90 -1.93
CA ILE A 28 -10.06 -8.25 -1.35
C ILE A 28 -8.95 -7.95 -2.36
N LEU A 29 -8.01 -7.08 -1.97
CA LEU A 29 -6.69 -6.99 -2.57
C LEU A 29 -5.74 -7.82 -1.70
N ARG A 30 -5.08 -8.81 -2.30
CA ARG A 30 -4.21 -9.73 -1.57
C ARG A 30 -2.86 -9.84 -2.25
N ARG A 31 -1.80 -9.97 -1.46
CA ARG A 31 -0.43 -10.19 -1.96
C ARG A 31 0.01 -9.14 -2.99
N CYS A 32 -0.23 -7.88 -2.67
CA CYS A 32 0.12 -6.73 -3.49
C CYS A 32 1.33 -6.00 -2.91
N LEU A 33 2.25 -5.56 -3.78
CA LEU A 33 3.30 -4.61 -3.43
C LEU A 33 3.20 -3.36 -4.31
N THR A 34 3.30 -2.19 -3.67
CA THR A 34 3.44 -0.92 -4.38
C THR A 34 4.68 -0.16 -3.90
N ARG A 35 5.41 0.46 -4.84
CA ARG A 35 6.52 1.38 -4.57
C ARG A 35 6.42 2.55 -5.53
N THR A 36 5.49 3.45 -5.24
CA THR A 36 5.23 4.63 -6.07
C THR A 36 5.49 5.94 -5.35
N THR A 37 5.89 6.96 -6.10
CA THR A 37 5.79 8.34 -5.66
C THR A 37 4.47 8.93 -6.17
N ILE A 38 3.59 9.29 -5.25
CA ILE A 38 2.26 9.83 -5.54
C ILE A 38 2.29 11.35 -5.42
N THR A 39 1.96 12.02 -6.52
CA THR A 39 1.74 13.47 -6.56
C THR A 39 0.27 13.75 -6.75
N ALA A 40 -0.32 14.53 -5.84
CA ALA A 40 -1.72 14.92 -5.93
C ALA A 40 -1.90 16.37 -5.47
N PRO A 41 -2.96 17.07 -5.91
CA PRO A 41 -3.15 18.47 -5.58
C PRO A 41 -3.63 18.68 -4.14
N GLU A 42 -4.24 17.66 -3.53
CA GLU A 42 -4.85 17.66 -2.19
C GLU A 42 -4.64 16.30 -1.51
N PRO A 43 -4.51 16.24 -0.16
CA PRO A 43 -4.33 15.01 0.62
C PRO A 43 -5.63 14.22 0.81
N VAL A 44 -6.42 14.08 -0.24
CA VAL A 44 -7.76 13.45 -0.19
C VAL A 44 -7.83 12.38 -1.25
N GLY A 45 -8.29 11.18 -0.90
CA GLY A 45 -8.58 10.11 -1.84
C GLY A 45 -7.39 9.61 -2.64
N ASN A 46 -6.18 9.65 -2.07
CA ASN A 46 -4.99 9.07 -2.69
C ASN A 46 -4.32 8.12 -1.69
N GLY A 47 -3.99 6.91 -2.12
CA GLY A 47 -3.36 5.92 -1.26
C GLY A 47 -2.33 5.08 -2.01
N GLY A 48 -1.36 4.54 -1.27
CA GLY A 48 -0.32 3.70 -1.86
C GLY A 48 -0.86 2.44 -2.55
N ILE A 49 -2.01 1.92 -2.13
CA ILE A 49 -2.67 0.76 -2.75
C ILE A 49 -4.03 1.15 -3.33
N ILE A 50 -4.89 1.80 -2.53
CA ILE A 50 -6.26 2.19 -2.90
C ILE A 50 -6.41 3.72 -2.84
N GLY A 51 -7.00 4.34 -3.87
CA GLY A 51 -7.36 5.77 -3.82
C GLY A 51 -8.61 6.06 -2.97
N GLY A 52 -9.77 5.63 -3.44
CA GLY A 52 -11.05 5.71 -2.71
C GLY A 52 -11.91 4.47 -2.96
N PRO A 53 -13.23 4.49 -2.67
CA PRO A 53 -14.08 5.59 -2.20
C PRO A 53 -13.88 6.00 -0.74
N GLN A 54 -14.66 7.01 -0.30
CA GLN A 54 -14.78 7.49 1.09
C GLN A 54 -15.61 6.61 2.03
N SER A 55 -16.18 5.52 1.52
CA SER A 55 -17.00 4.59 2.30
C SER A 55 -16.84 3.18 1.76
N GLY A 56 -16.67 2.20 2.63
CA GLY A 56 -16.50 0.82 2.20
C GLY A 56 -15.89 -0.06 3.28
N SER A 57 -15.62 -1.30 2.89
CA SER A 57 -14.91 -2.27 3.73
C SER A 57 -13.99 -3.11 2.84
N ALA A 58 -13.06 -2.42 2.17
CA ALA A 58 -12.07 -3.08 1.33
C ALA A 58 -11.04 -3.80 2.20
N VAL A 59 -10.71 -5.03 1.86
CA VAL A 59 -9.68 -5.79 2.57
C VAL A 59 -8.37 -5.69 1.81
N VAL A 60 -7.32 -5.24 2.50
CA VAL A 60 -5.95 -5.29 2.00
C VAL A 60 -5.20 -6.30 2.85
N GLU A 61 -4.94 -7.47 2.29
CA GLU A 61 -4.42 -8.64 2.99
C GLU A 61 -3.03 -9.01 2.46
N SER A 62 -2.11 -9.40 3.33
CA SER A 62 -0.78 -9.88 2.96
C SER A 62 -0.08 -8.94 1.98
N SER A 63 -0.25 -7.63 2.14
CA SER A 63 0.17 -6.62 1.15
C SER A 63 0.99 -5.53 1.80
N VAL A 64 1.89 -4.93 1.04
CA VAL A 64 2.81 -3.89 1.51
C VAL A 64 2.80 -2.67 0.58
N SER A 65 2.80 -1.48 1.17
CA SER A 65 3.00 -0.23 0.46
C SER A 65 4.29 0.44 0.90
N LEU A 66 5.21 0.55 -0.05
CA LEU A 66 6.47 1.30 0.02
C LEU A 66 6.34 2.66 -0.67
N SER A 67 5.10 3.12 -0.86
CA SER A 67 4.82 4.34 -1.61
C SER A 67 5.05 5.58 -0.76
N THR A 68 5.40 6.68 -1.42
CA THR A 68 5.63 8.01 -0.85
C THR A 68 4.74 9.04 -1.53
N GLY A 69 4.68 10.24 -0.95
CA GLY A 69 3.88 11.37 -1.42
C GLY A 69 3.15 12.05 -0.27
N GLY A 70 3.49 13.31 0.02
CA GLY A 70 2.90 14.07 1.12
C GLY A 70 1.38 14.32 1.03
N ASN A 71 0.79 14.20 -0.16
CA ASN A 71 -0.66 14.31 -0.39
C ASN A 71 -1.33 12.95 -0.60
N ALA A 72 -0.74 11.89 -0.07
CA ALA A 72 -1.29 10.54 -0.09
C ALA A 72 -1.31 9.91 1.30
N ASN A 73 -2.11 8.87 1.43
CA ASN A 73 -2.08 7.94 2.55
C ASN A 73 -1.23 6.71 2.18
N ARG A 74 -0.63 6.04 3.16
CA ARG A 74 0.30 4.94 2.89
C ARG A 74 -0.36 3.74 2.22
N ILE A 75 -1.61 3.42 2.55
CA ILE A 75 -2.36 2.26 2.04
C ILE A 75 -3.61 2.70 1.28
N SER A 76 -4.54 3.40 1.96
CA SER A 76 -5.85 3.77 1.42
C SER A 76 -6.10 5.25 1.60
N GLY A 77 -6.52 5.95 0.55
CA GLY A 77 -6.80 7.39 0.58
C GLY A 77 -7.99 7.81 1.43
N TRP A 78 -8.73 6.85 1.97
CA TRP A 78 -9.82 7.02 2.94
C TRP A 78 -9.80 5.90 3.99
N ASP A 79 -10.44 6.15 5.13
CA ASP A 79 -10.59 5.18 6.22
C ASP A 79 -11.68 4.13 5.88
N VAL A 80 -11.35 3.23 4.96
CA VAL A 80 -12.26 2.20 4.40
C VAL A 80 -11.70 0.79 4.50
N LEU A 81 -10.58 0.60 5.21
CA LEU A 81 -9.94 -0.70 5.37
C LEU A 81 -10.77 -1.59 6.32
N GLY A 82 -11.24 -2.72 5.82
CA GLY A 82 -12.00 -3.71 6.57
C GLY A 82 -11.17 -4.42 7.65
N ILE A 83 -11.86 -4.95 8.67
CA ILE A 83 -11.26 -5.51 9.89
C ILE A 83 -10.34 -6.72 9.66
N SER A 84 -10.51 -7.44 8.55
CA SER A 84 -9.69 -8.58 8.17
C SER A 84 -8.45 -8.22 7.34
N SER A 85 -8.09 -6.94 7.30
CA SER A 85 -6.87 -6.50 6.60
C SER A 85 -5.62 -7.01 7.33
N SER A 86 -4.52 -7.14 6.59
CA SER A 86 -3.18 -7.41 7.12
C SER A 86 -2.20 -6.70 6.19
N ALA A 87 -2.09 -5.38 6.40
CA ALA A 87 -1.41 -4.49 5.48
C ALA A 87 -0.20 -3.84 6.15
N TYR A 88 0.87 -3.72 5.39
CA TYR A 88 2.14 -3.20 5.86
C TYR A 88 2.42 -1.85 5.20
N GLU A 89 2.81 -0.86 5.98
CA GLU A 89 3.13 0.48 5.52
C GLU A 89 4.55 0.88 5.90
N LEU A 90 5.29 1.41 4.93
CA LEU A 90 6.67 1.84 5.13
C LEU A 90 6.75 2.98 6.17
N GLU A 91 7.51 2.78 7.24
CA GLU A 91 7.64 3.74 8.35
C GLU A 91 8.18 5.09 7.90
N THR A 92 9.17 5.08 7.02
CA THR A 92 9.90 6.23 6.49
C THR A 92 9.13 7.01 5.42
N SER A 93 7.95 6.54 5.01
CA SER A 93 7.11 7.23 4.03
C SER A 93 6.62 8.59 4.56
N ASP A 94 6.73 9.62 3.73
CA ASP A 94 6.19 10.97 3.97
C ASP A 94 4.67 11.06 3.75
N SER A 95 4.04 9.98 3.28
CA SER A 95 2.58 9.83 3.22
C SER A 95 1.97 9.67 4.61
N GLN A 96 0.70 10.06 4.72
CA GLN A 96 -0.07 9.93 5.96
C GLN A 96 -0.29 8.45 6.31
N SER A 97 0.04 8.08 7.55
CA SER A 97 -0.18 6.71 8.04
C SER A 97 -1.67 6.37 8.08
N ASN A 98 -2.01 5.16 7.64
CA ASN A 98 -3.35 4.60 7.84
C ASN A 98 -3.45 3.87 9.19
N ARG A 99 -2.33 3.64 9.87
CA ARG A 99 -2.28 3.01 11.18
C ARG A 99 -2.76 3.98 12.26
N LYS A 100 -3.64 3.49 13.12
CA LYS A 100 -4.18 4.14 14.31
C LYS A 100 -4.13 3.15 15.48
N GLU A 101 -4.46 3.60 16.68
CA GLU A 101 -4.50 2.72 17.85
C GLU A 101 -5.54 1.59 17.67
N GLU A 102 -6.67 1.89 17.06
CA GLU A 102 -7.81 0.98 16.91
C GLU A 102 -7.62 -0.08 15.80
N ASN A 103 -6.60 0.06 14.95
CA ASN A 103 -6.29 -0.89 13.88
C ASN A 103 -4.83 -1.37 13.91
N ALA A 104 -4.15 -1.15 15.04
CA ALA A 104 -2.76 -1.49 15.29
C ALA A 104 -2.45 -3.00 15.16
N ASP A 105 -3.47 -3.84 15.27
CA ASP A 105 -3.45 -5.29 15.17
C ASP A 105 -3.56 -5.80 13.72
N ARG A 106 -3.77 -4.91 12.74
CA ARG A 106 -3.99 -5.27 11.33
C ARG A 106 -3.29 -4.36 10.32
N ILE A 107 -2.89 -3.16 10.73
CA ILE A 107 -2.04 -2.27 9.94
C ILE A 107 -0.69 -2.17 10.65
N PHE A 108 0.34 -2.65 9.97
CA PHE A 108 1.66 -2.83 10.57
C PHE A 108 2.65 -1.87 9.93
N PRO A 109 3.51 -1.22 10.72
CA PRO A 109 4.67 -0.56 10.15
C PRO A 109 5.67 -1.60 9.61
N VAL A 110 6.48 -1.20 8.64
CA VAL A 110 7.64 -1.96 8.20
C VAL A 110 8.81 -1.02 7.87
N THR A 111 10.02 -1.46 8.17
CA THR A 111 11.25 -0.72 7.87
C THR A 111 11.81 -1.05 6.49
N GLU A 112 12.66 -0.17 5.96
CA GLU A 112 13.41 -0.43 4.71
C GLU A 112 14.24 -1.70 4.79
N GLN A 113 14.80 -2.02 5.96
CA GLN A 113 15.61 -3.21 6.15
C GLN A 113 14.76 -4.47 6.08
N GLU A 114 13.61 -4.50 6.77
CA GLU A 114 12.72 -5.67 6.78
C GLU A 114 12.19 -6.00 5.38
N VAL A 115 11.89 -4.99 4.55
CA VAL A 115 11.39 -5.23 3.19
C VAL A 115 12.48 -5.68 2.21
N MET A 116 13.74 -5.72 2.62
CA MET A 116 14.84 -6.38 1.89
C MET A 116 15.03 -7.83 2.31
N GLU A 117 14.35 -8.29 3.37
CA GLU A 117 14.46 -9.67 3.84
C GLU A 117 13.41 -10.55 3.14
N LYS A 118 13.86 -11.68 2.56
CA LYS A 118 12.94 -12.65 1.93
C LYS A 118 11.87 -13.15 2.92
N THR A 119 12.24 -13.33 4.18
CA THR A 119 11.34 -13.83 5.25
C THR A 119 10.17 -12.88 5.51
N PHE A 120 10.32 -11.58 5.26
CA PHE A 120 9.19 -10.66 5.30
C PHE A 120 8.11 -11.06 4.28
N TYR A 121 8.49 -11.43 3.07
CA TYR A 121 7.51 -11.82 2.04
C TYR A 121 6.98 -13.24 2.25
N THR A 122 7.84 -14.20 2.61
CA THR A 122 7.42 -15.60 2.73
C THR A 122 6.72 -15.89 4.04
N ASP A 123 7.31 -15.49 5.17
CA ASP A 123 6.87 -15.92 6.49
C ASP A 123 5.83 -14.94 7.05
N THR A 124 6.06 -13.64 6.86
CA THR A 124 5.15 -12.59 7.35
C THR A 124 3.98 -12.38 6.38
N LEU A 125 4.23 -12.18 5.08
CA LEU A 125 3.15 -11.95 4.11
C LEU A 125 2.57 -13.26 3.52
N GLY A 126 3.23 -14.41 3.66
CA GLY A 126 2.71 -15.68 3.12
C GLY A 126 2.74 -15.75 1.59
N TRP A 127 3.72 -15.11 0.95
CA TRP A 127 3.90 -15.16 -0.50
C TRP A 127 4.63 -16.45 -0.90
N SER A 128 4.14 -17.12 -1.94
CA SER A 128 4.70 -18.38 -2.41
C SER A 128 5.91 -18.16 -3.31
N GLU A 129 6.98 -18.89 -3.03
CA GLU A 129 8.15 -19.00 -3.91
C GLU A 129 7.85 -19.75 -5.22
N GLU A 130 6.70 -20.39 -5.36
CA GLU A 130 6.27 -20.96 -6.65
C GLU A 130 5.82 -19.87 -7.64
N ILE A 131 5.45 -18.70 -7.13
CA ILE A 131 4.90 -17.57 -7.91
C ILE A 131 5.91 -16.41 -7.99
N TRP A 132 6.65 -16.18 -6.92
CA TRP A 132 7.53 -15.02 -6.78
C TRP A 132 9.01 -15.41 -6.71
N GLU A 133 9.86 -14.60 -7.34
CA GLU A 133 11.31 -14.57 -7.13
C GLU A 133 11.70 -13.45 -6.18
N PHE A 134 12.70 -13.74 -5.34
CA PHE A 134 13.17 -12.82 -4.29
C PHE A 134 14.66 -12.51 -4.37
N ASP A 135 15.38 -13.04 -5.37
CA ASP A 135 16.85 -12.94 -5.47
C ASP A 135 17.36 -11.49 -5.53
N ARG A 136 16.54 -10.57 -6.06
CA ARG A 136 16.91 -9.16 -6.22
C ARG A 136 16.80 -8.34 -4.95
N LEU A 137 16.21 -8.86 -3.87
CA LEU A 137 15.99 -8.10 -2.63
C LEU A 137 17.31 -7.63 -2.00
N THR A 138 18.35 -8.48 -2.02
CA THR A 138 19.68 -8.18 -1.46
C THR A 138 20.41 -7.06 -2.20
N GLU A 139 19.98 -6.74 -3.41
CA GLU A 139 20.50 -5.64 -4.24
C GLU A 139 19.62 -4.37 -4.17
N GLY A 140 18.63 -4.33 -3.26
CA GLY A 140 17.64 -3.24 -3.18
C GLY A 140 16.54 -3.32 -4.24
N GLY A 141 16.43 -4.47 -4.92
CA GLY A 141 15.34 -4.80 -5.82
C GLY A 141 14.03 -5.10 -5.08
N LEU A 142 13.05 -5.58 -5.84
CA LEU A 142 11.73 -5.96 -5.32
C LEU A 142 11.44 -7.42 -5.71
N PRO A 143 10.45 -8.07 -5.09
CA PRO A 143 9.94 -9.34 -5.58
C PRO A 143 9.43 -9.21 -7.02
N GLU A 144 9.72 -10.22 -7.83
CA GLU A 144 9.30 -10.30 -9.23
C GLU A 144 8.50 -11.58 -9.45
N LEU A 145 7.65 -11.61 -10.48
CA LEU A 145 6.96 -12.84 -10.85
C LEU A 145 7.93 -13.78 -11.57
N ARG A 146 7.78 -15.08 -11.31
CA ARG A 146 8.45 -16.15 -12.05
C ARG A 146 7.99 -16.24 -13.51
#